data_AF-A0A6A5AVS9-F1
#
_entry.id   AF-A0A6A5AVS9-F1
#
_cell.length_a   1.000
_cell.length_b   1.000
_cell.length_c   1.000
_cell.angle_alpha   90.00
_cell.angle_beta   90.00
_cell.angle_gamma   90.00
#
_symmetry.space_group_name_H-M   'P 1'
#
loop_
_entity.id
_entity.type
_entity.pdbx_description
1 polymer ?
#
loop_
_entity_poly.entity_id
_entity_poly.type
_entity_poly.pdbx_seq_one_letter_code
_entity_poly.pdbx_strand_id
1 'polypeptide(L)'
;MRRANREYVLDLFTSNKIQILLLPHTLAWELQVKAYLVVIMGTQSYDGKEHRFYTKTLYDPLPVESQLEYFLSDHINAEIVTKTIESKQDAVDYLTWTLMYRRLLKNPNYYQMHGSTNIHLSDHLSDLVERTVTSLSDSRCIAVTDDLELSPMNLGMIAAFYYIRYTTIELFACSVTATSKLKALLDILAASSEFDTLSVRFGEDRVLEKLAKHLLWPVAPPYTAIHVKVHVLLQIHFSRQHDRLSPYLKQDLNAILQTCGRLLHALMVTQGVGVNASPLLQIPHFTPSVVDSIKAHNSTCENDQDVIDTPLDLLSVDDSVRTKLLTFSPSKMADIAAFCNSYPDVSIEIQVDNPDDIAAGDVVSVQ
;
A
#
# COMPACT_ATOMS: atom_id res chain seq x y z
N MET A 1 -14.21 -11.25 -11.91
CA MET A 1 -15.67 -11.57 -11.95
C MET A 1 -16.36 -10.79 -10.84
N ARG A 2 -17.57 -10.26 -11.03
CA ARG A 2 -18.31 -9.61 -9.93
C ARG A 2 -18.67 -10.66 -8.86
N ARG A 3 -18.70 -10.25 -7.59
CA ARG A 3 -18.97 -11.15 -6.45
C ARG A 3 -20.30 -11.90 -6.60
N ALA A 4 -21.37 -11.21 -7.01
CA ALA A 4 -22.68 -11.83 -7.23
C ALA A 4 -22.64 -12.96 -8.28
N ASN A 5 -21.91 -12.76 -9.38
CA ASN A 5 -21.78 -13.79 -10.41
C ASN A 5 -20.95 -14.99 -9.90
N ARG A 6 -19.94 -14.73 -9.07
CA ARG A 6 -19.14 -15.79 -8.43
C ARG A 6 -20.03 -16.63 -7.52
N GLU A 7 -20.79 -16.02 -6.62
CA GLU A 7 -21.71 -16.70 -5.71
C GLU A 7 -22.75 -17.54 -6.46
N TYR A 8 -23.36 -16.96 -7.50
CA TYR A 8 -24.31 -17.68 -8.35
C TYR A 8 -23.71 -18.92 -9.03
N VAL A 9 -22.51 -18.82 -9.60
CA VAL A 9 -21.84 -19.97 -10.23
C VAL A 9 -21.47 -21.04 -9.20
N LEU A 10 -21.04 -20.65 -8.01
CA LEU A 10 -20.77 -21.58 -6.93
C LEU A 10 -22.03 -22.31 -6.47
N ASP A 11 -23.17 -21.61 -6.36
CA ASP A 11 -24.47 -22.20 -6.03
C ASP A 11 -24.94 -23.21 -7.08
N LEU A 12 -24.72 -22.91 -8.36
CA LEU A 12 -25.01 -23.86 -9.44
C LEU A 12 -24.16 -25.13 -9.32
N PHE A 13 -22.87 -24.99 -8.95
CA PHE A 13 -21.97 -26.12 -8.80
C PHE A 13 -22.32 -26.96 -7.57
N THR A 14 -22.57 -26.34 -6.41
CA THR A 14 -22.95 -27.04 -5.17
C THR A 14 -24.31 -27.71 -5.27
N SER A 15 -25.24 -27.11 -6.04
CA SER A 15 -26.56 -27.69 -6.34
C SER A 15 -26.52 -28.77 -7.42
N ASN A 16 -25.33 -29.18 -7.88
CA ASN A 16 -25.12 -30.14 -8.97
C ASN A 16 -25.82 -29.77 -10.29
N LYS A 17 -26.09 -28.49 -10.53
CA LYS A 17 -26.64 -27.99 -11.81
C LYS A 17 -25.57 -27.86 -12.88
N ILE A 18 -24.33 -27.64 -12.47
CA ILE A 18 -23.14 -27.72 -13.32
C ILE A 18 -22.14 -28.69 -12.70
N GLN A 19 -21.51 -29.52 -13.53
CA GLN A 19 -20.63 -30.61 -13.08
C GLN A 19 -19.14 -30.22 -13.08
N ILE A 20 -18.77 -29.23 -13.90
CA ILE A 20 -17.38 -28.80 -14.09
C ILE A 20 -17.28 -27.33 -13.71
N LEU A 21 -16.33 -27.01 -12.84
CA LEU A 21 -16.02 -25.65 -12.41
C LEU A 21 -14.54 -25.36 -12.72
N LEU A 22 -14.30 -24.37 -13.58
CA LEU A 22 -12.95 -23.91 -13.92
C LEU A 22 -12.61 -22.67 -13.09
N LEU A 23 -11.48 -22.72 -12.39
CA LEU A 23 -11.07 -21.69 -11.44
C LEU A 23 -9.61 -21.28 -11.65
N PRO A 24 -9.28 -19.98 -11.52
CA PRO A 24 -7.90 -19.54 -11.45
C PRO A 24 -7.27 -19.95 -10.10
N HIS A 25 -5.96 -20.19 -10.09
CA HIS A 25 -5.22 -20.61 -8.88
C HIS A 25 -5.36 -19.64 -7.70
N THR A 26 -5.54 -18.35 -7.96
CA THR A 26 -5.68 -17.31 -6.93
C THR A 26 -6.92 -17.48 -6.05
N LEU A 27 -7.95 -18.20 -6.53
CA LEU A 27 -9.16 -18.45 -5.76
C LEU A 27 -9.10 -19.74 -4.93
N ALA A 28 -8.02 -20.52 -5.02
CA ALA A 28 -7.92 -21.81 -4.33
C ALA A 28 -8.09 -21.71 -2.80
N TRP A 29 -7.71 -20.57 -2.20
CA TRP A 29 -7.76 -20.34 -0.75
C TRP A 29 -9.09 -19.74 -0.27
N GLU A 30 -9.85 -19.08 -1.15
CA GLU A 30 -11.07 -18.36 -0.77
C GLU A 30 -12.36 -19.20 -0.93
N LEU A 31 -12.26 -20.32 -1.64
CA LEU A 31 -13.44 -21.06 -2.07
C LEU A 31 -13.86 -22.14 -1.08
N GLN A 32 -15.13 -22.08 -0.69
CA GLN A 32 -15.77 -23.07 0.19
C GLN A 32 -16.56 -24.12 -0.61
N VAL A 33 -15.98 -24.64 -1.69
CA VAL A 33 -16.60 -25.71 -2.50
C VAL A 33 -15.74 -26.97 -2.51
N LYS A 34 -16.41 -28.12 -2.58
CA LYS A 34 -15.76 -29.43 -2.68
C LYS A 34 -16.16 -30.07 -3.99
N ALA A 35 -15.22 -30.77 -4.61
CA ALA A 35 -15.44 -31.55 -5.83
C ALA A 35 -14.98 -32.99 -5.60
N TYR A 36 -15.59 -33.93 -6.31
CA TYR A 36 -15.15 -35.33 -6.31
C TYR A 36 -13.74 -35.46 -6.93
N LEU A 37 -13.48 -34.74 -8.02
CA LEU A 37 -12.19 -34.71 -8.70
C LEU A 37 -11.75 -33.25 -8.85
N VAL A 38 -10.52 -32.95 -8.43
CA VAL A 38 -9.85 -31.68 -8.66
C VAL A 38 -8.70 -31.91 -9.63
N VAL A 39 -8.75 -31.23 -10.77
CA VAL A 39 -7.67 -31.28 -11.78
C VAL A 39 -6.88 -29.98 -11.68
N ILE A 40 -5.62 -30.08 -11.26
CA ILE A 40 -4.69 -28.94 -11.26
C ILE A 40 -4.01 -28.89 -12.62
N MET A 41 -4.44 -27.95 -13.46
CA MET A 41 -3.89 -27.77 -14.81
C MET A 41 -2.78 -26.73 -14.82
N GLY A 42 -1.57 -27.12 -15.24
CA GLY A 42 -0.42 -26.23 -15.39
C GLY A 42 0.27 -25.91 -14.07
N THR A 43 1.17 -26.79 -13.63
CA THR A 43 1.98 -26.60 -12.42
C THR A 43 3.37 -26.02 -12.71
N GLN A 44 3.68 -25.62 -13.95
CA GLN A 44 5.03 -25.24 -14.34
C GLN A 44 5.09 -24.10 -15.38
N SER A 45 6.01 -23.15 -15.16
CA SER A 45 7.04 -22.85 -16.15
C SER A 45 8.01 -24.03 -16.18
N TYR A 46 8.03 -24.78 -17.29
CA TYR A 46 8.54 -26.16 -17.41
C TYR A 46 10.05 -26.36 -17.10
N ASP A 47 10.39 -27.23 -16.13
CA ASP A 47 11.66 -27.96 -16.03
C ASP A 47 11.41 -29.40 -15.51
N GLY A 48 12.04 -30.40 -16.13
CA GLY A 48 11.80 -31.84 -15.92
C GLY A 48 12.15 -32.38 -14.52
N LYS A 49 12.79 -31.58 -13.66
CA LYS A 49 13.10 -31.94 -12.26
C LYS A 49 11.88 -31.85 -11.32
N GLU A 50 10.91 -31.00 -11.65
CA GLU A 50 9.74 -30.66 -10.83
C GLU A 50 8.77 -31.84 -10.64
N HIS A 51 8.67 -32.77 -11.60
CA HIS A 51 7.70 -33.87 -11.52
C HIS A 51 7.98 -34.83 -10.35
N ARG A 52 9.24 -34.98 -9.92
CA ARG A 52 9.60 -35.74 -8.72
C ARG A 52 9.33 -34.98 -7.42
N PHE A 53 9.38 -33.64 -7.45
CA PHE A 53 9.13 -32.82 -6.28
C PHE A 53 7.69 -32.99 -5.80
N TYR A 54 6.71 -32.79 -6.68
CA TYR A 54 5.29 -32.92 -6.33
C TYR A 54 4.90 -34.32 -5.87
N THR A 55 5.37 -35.37 -6.56
CA THR A 55 5.08 -36.74 -6.14
C THR A 55 5.60 -37.00 -4.73
N LYS A 56 6.81 -36.54 -4.40
CA LYS A 56 7.36 -36.74 -3.06
C LYS A 56 6.60 -35.93 -1.99
N THR A 57 6.36 -34.64 -2.22
CA THR A 57 5.75 -33.74 -1.21
C THR A 57 4.24 -33.87 -1.05
N LEU A 58 3.54 -34.51 -1.99
CA LEU A 58 2.12 -34.83 -1.84
C LEU A 58 1.90 -36.11 -1.00
N TYR A 59 2.83 -37.06 -1.04
CA TYR A 59 2.74 -38.30 -0.26
C TYR A 59 3.49 -38.23 1.08
N ASP A 60 4.62 -37.53 1.14
CA ASP A 60 5.38 -37.27 2.36
C ASP A 60 5.04 -35.89 2.95
N PRO A 61 5.08 -35.71 4.29
CA PRO A 61 4.88 -34.40 4.90
C PRO A 61 5.94 -33.39 4.42
N LEU A 62 5.50 -32.17 4.10
CA LEU A 62 6.38 -31.10 3.60
C LEU A 62 7.32 -30.61 4.73
N PRO A 63 8.65 -30.60 4.53
CA PRO A 63 9.56 -29.95 5.46
C PRO A 63 9.36 -28.43 5.41
N VAL A 64 9.11 -27.82 6.56
CA VAL A 64 8.95 -26.37 6.70
C VAL A 64 10.22 -25.79 7.33
N GLU A 65 10.81 -24.81 6.65
CA GLU A 65 11.98 -24.05 7.10
C GLU A 65 11.61 -22.58 7.30
N SER A 66 12.32 -21.89 8.20
CA SER A 66 12.15 -20.45 8.39
C SER A 66 12.92 -19.65 7.32
N GLN A 67 12.33 -18.55 6.87
CA GLN A 67 12.96 -17.53 6.01
C GLN A 67 13.16 -16.19 6.74
N LEU A 68 13.09 -16.20 8.08
CA LEU A 68 13.16 -14.98 8.89
C LEU A 68 14.44 -14.17 8.64
N GLU A 69 15.56 -14.83 8.31
CA GLU A 69 16.85 -14.20 8.04
C GLU A 69 16.79 -13.08 6.99
N TYR A 70 15.91 -13.19 5.97
CA TYR A 70 15.80 -12.20 4.89
C TYR A 70 14.94 -10.99 5.25
N PHE A 71 14.09 -11.11 6.27
CA PHE A 71 13.09 -10.10 6.66
C PHE A 71 13.30 -9.62 8.11
N LEU A 72 14.45 -9.97 8.71
CA LEU A 72 14.70 -9.75 10.13
C LEU A 72 14.77 -8.26 10.51
N SER A 73 15.32 -7.41 9.63
CA SER A 73 15.55 -5.99 9.90
C SER A 73 14.27 -5.24 10.32
N ASP A 74 13.14 -5.49 9.65
CA ASP A 74 11.88 -4.82 9.97
C ASP A 74 11.35 -5.22 11.35
N HIS A 75 11.51 -6.49 11.72
CA HIS A 75 11.12 -7.00 13.04
C HIS A 75 12.01 -6.42 14.14
N ILE A 76 13.33 -6.47 13.96
CA ILE A 76 14.28 -5.90 14.94
C ILE A 76 14.04 -4.41 15.13
N ASN A 77 13.83 -3.65 14.05
CA ASN A 77 13.49 -2.23 14.16
C ASN A 77 12.21 -1.99 14.97
N ALA A 78 11.15 -2.78 14.73
CA ALA A 78 9.91 -2.67 15.49
C ALA A 78 10.11 -2.98 16.98
N GLU A 79 10.88 -4.02 17.32
CA GLU A 79 11.14 -4.42 18.71
C GLU A 79 12.07 -3.44 19.46
N ILE A 80 12.96 -2.74 18.75
CA ILE A 80 13.74 -1.63 19.31
C ILE A 80 12.83 -0.43 19.61
N VAL A 81 11.88 -0.12 18.72
CA VAL A 81 10.90 0.96 18.93
C VAL A 81 9.97 0.65 20.12
N THR A 82 9.56 -0.61 20.31
CA THR A 82 8.78 -1.03 21.47
C THR A 82 9.60 -1.17 22.75
N LYS A 83 10.93 -1.00 22.69
CA LYS A 83 11.89 -1.21 23.79
C LYS A 83 11.89 -2.63 24.34
N THR A 84 11.58 -3.61 23.50
CA THR A 84 11.76 -5.04 23.83
C THR A 84 13.21 -5.45 23.60
N ILE A 85 13.89 -4.81 22.64
CA ILE A 85 15.32 -4.95 22.37
C ILE A 85 15.98 -3.60 22.69
N GLU A 86 16.80 -3.55 23.73
CA GLU A 86 17.56 -2.34 24.11
C GLU A 86 19.07 -2.52 23.87
N SER A 87 19.54 -3.76 23.72
CA SER A 87 20.94 -4.10 23.45
C SER A 87 21.11 -5.15 22.35
N LYS A 88 22.32 -5.29 21.81
CA LYS A 88 22.66 -6.38 20.88
C LYS A 88 22.45 -7.78 21.51
N GLN A 89 22.65 -7.92 22.82
CA GLN A 89 22.40 -9.18 23.52
C GLN A 89 20.91 -9.52 23.56
N ASP A 90 20.05 -8.53 23.79
CA ASP A 90 18.59 -8.74 23.77
C ASP A 90 18.12 -9.16 22.38
N ALA A 91 18.77 -8.68 21.31
CA ALA A 91 18.48 -9.12 19.94
C ALA A 91 18.85 -10.60 19.71
N VAL A 92 20.00 -11.06 20.24
CA VAL A 92 20.36 -12.48 20.22
C VAL A 92 19.33 -13.30 21.00
N ASP A 93 18.95 -12.83 22.19
CA ASP A 93 17.97 -13.49 23.03
C ASP A 93 16.61 -13.57 22.34
N TYR A 94 16.16 -12.50 21.69
CA TYR A 94 14.94 -12.45 20.89
C TYR A 94 14.93 -13.54 19.79
N LEU A 95 16.05 -13.71 19.09
CA LEU A 95 16.16 -14.73 18.05
C LEU A 95 15.96 -16.16 18.59
N THR A 96 16.28 -16.43 19.86
CA THR A 96 16.12 -17.77 20.47
C THR A 96 14.65 -18.22 20.54
N TRP A 97 13.70 -17.27 20.52
CA TRP A 97 12.26 -17.54 20.56
C TRP A 97 11.67 -17.92 19.19
N THR A 98 12.47 -17.82 18.13
CA THR A 98 11.99 -17.97 16.76
C THR A 98 11.98 -19.42 16.28
N LEU A 99 11.16 -19.71 15.26
CA LEU A 99 11.22 -20.99 14.54
C LEU A 99 12.60 -21.20 13.91
N MET A 100 13.22 -20.14 13.41
CA MET A 100 14.55 -20.17 12.80
C MET A 100 15.56 -20.81 13.76
N TYR A 101 15.64 -20.33 15.00
CA TYR A 101 16.55 -20.88 16.01
C TYR A 101 16.38 -22.38 16.21
N ARG A 102 15.13 -22.87 16.25
CA ARG A 102 14.84 -24.32 16.38
C ARG A 102 15.29 -25.13 15.15
N ARG A 103 15.39 -24.50 13.97
CA ARG A 103 15.76 -25.14 12.70
C ARG A 103 17.26 -25.05 12.39
N LEU A 104 17.99 -24.07 12.91
CA LEU A 104 19.43 -23.87 12.67
C LEU A 104 20.25 -25.14 12.88
N LEU A 105 20.10 -25.81 14.04
CA LEU A 105 20.83 -27.05 14.33
C LEU A 105 20.29 -28.29 13.60
N LYS A 106 19.05 -28.23 13.07
CA LYS A 106 18.41 -29.35 12.37
C LYS A 106 18.77 -29.39 10.89
N ASN A 107 18.99 -28.24 10.27
CA ASN A 107 19.36 -28.13 8.87
C ASN A 107 20.36 -26.97 8.64
N PRO A 108 21.59 -27.05 9.20
CA PRO A 108 22.56 -25.96 9.19
C PRO A 108 22.94 -25.52 7.78
N ASN A 109 23.02 -26.46 6.83
CA ASN A 109 23.37 -26.16 5.44
C ASN A 109 22.34 -25.25 4.75
N TYR A 110 21.06 -25.35 5.12
CA TYR A 110 20.00 -24.49 4.57
C TYR A 110 20.24 -23.01 4.96
N TYR A 111 20.70 -22.79 6.19
CA TYR A 111 21.04 -21.48 6.74
C TYR A 111 22.51 -21.08 6.50
N GLN A 112 23.19 -21.78 5.60
CA GLN A 112 24.59 -21.52 5.23
C GLN A 112 25.58 -21.57 6.42
N MET A 113 25.24 -22.32 7.48
CA MET A 113 26.13 -22.51 8.63
C MET A 113 27.24 -23.51 8.31
N HIS A 114 28.46 -23.21 8.77
CA HIS A 114 29.63 -24.07 8.57
C HIS A 114 29.69 -25.29 9.50
N GLY A 115 28.81 -25.36 10.50
CA GLY A 115 28.73 -26.49 11.40
C GLY A 115 27.50 -26.43 12.31
N SER A 116 27.32 -27.47 13.11
CA SER A 116 26.15 -27.68 13.97
C SER A 116 26.50 -27.70 15.46
N THR A 117 27.60 -27.06 15.85
CA THR A 117 27.99 -26.94 17.26
C THR A 117 27.37 -25.68 17.87
N ASN A 118 27.29 -25.62 19.20
CA ASN A 118 26.79 -24.42 19.89
C ASN A 118 27.66 -23.19 19.63
N ILE A 119 28.96 -23.38 19.35
CA ILE A 119 29.87 -22.28 18.99
C ILE A 119 29.45 -21.71 17.63
N HIS A 120 29.30 -22.56 16.60
CA HIS A 120 28.84 -22.11 15.28
C HIS A 120 27.44 -21.48 15.30
N LEU A 121 26.56 -21.95 16.18
CA LEU A 121 25.25 -21.35 16.39
C LEU A 121 25.36 -19.93 16.97
N SER A 122 26.15 -19.77 18.02
CA SER A 122 26.38 -18.46 18.64
C SER A 122 27.02 -17.49 17.65
N ASP A 123 28.05 -17.92 16.92
CA ASP A 123 28.73 -17.10 15.92
C ASP A 123 27.75 -16.65 14.83
N HIS A 124 26.92 -17.57 14.31
CA HIS A 124 25.95 -17.26 13.28
C HIS A 124 24.87 -16.26 13.75
N LEU A 125 24.37 -16.40 14.99
CA LEU A 125 23.39 -15.47 15.54
C LEU A 125 24.00 -14.08 15.77
N SER A 126 25.22 -14.02 16.31
CA SER A 126 25.94 -12.75 16.50
C SER A 126 26.19 -12.06 15.16
N ASP A 127 26.66 -12.79 14.15
CA ASP A 127 26.86 -12.28 12.79
C ASP A 127 25.56 -11.76 12.17
N LEU A 128 24.45 -12.48 12.38
CA LEU A 128 23.14 -12.09 11.85
C LEU A 128 22.64 -10.80 12.52
N VAL A 129 22.71 -10.72 13.86
CA VAL A 129 22.35 -9.52 14.61
C VAL A 129 23.21 -8.34 14.16
N GLU A 130 24.53 -8.51 14.09
CA GLU A 130 25.44 -7.43 13.70
C GLU A 130 25.08 -6.91 12.29
N ARG A 131 24.91 -7.79 11.30
CA ARG A 131 24.51 -7.39 9.94
C ARG A 131 23.20 -6.63 9.90
N THR A 132 22.20 -7.06 10.67
CA THR A 132 20.91 -6.37 10.72
C THR A 132 21.00 -5.01 11.41
N VAL A 133 21.72 -4.92 12.52
CA VAL A 133 21.95 -3.67 13.25
C VAL A 133 22.74 -2.68 12.38
N THR A 134 23.79 -3.13 11.69
CA THR A 134 24.55 -2.29 10.75
C THR A 134 23.63 -1.77 9.63
N SER A 135 22.82 -2.64 9.02
CA SER A 135 21.91 -2.24 7.94
C SER A 135 20.87 -1.21 8.41
N LEU A 136 20.30 -1.41 9.61
CA LEU A 136 19.34 -0.46 10.19
C LEU A 136 19.99 0.85 10.62
N SER A 137 21.25 0.82 11.06
CA SER A 137 22.02 2.01 11.43
C SER A 137 22.41 2.82 10.19
N ASP A 138 22.85 2.16 9.12
CA ASP A 138 23.17 2.80 7.83
C ASP A 138 21.94 3.50 7.23
N SER A 139 20.77 2.87 7.31
CA SER A 139 19.49 3.46 6.92
C SER A 139 18.94 4.49 7.92
N ARG A 140 19.69 4.83 8.97
CA ARG A 140 19.34 5.82 10.03
C ARG A 140 18.02 5.52 10.74
N CYS A 141 17.65 4.24 10.84
CA CYS A 141 16.46 3.80 11.56
C CYS A 141 16.73 3.64 13.05
N ILE A 142 17.95 3.26 13.42
CA ILE A 142 18.40 3.09 14.80
C ILE A 142 19.73 3.79 15.03
N ALA A 143 20.00 4.17 16.28
CA ALA A 143 21.27 4.68 16.74
C ALA A 143 21.91 3.66 17.70
N VAL A 144 23.20 3.42 17.51
CA VAL A 144 24.00 2.53 18.35
C VAL A 144 24.91 3.40 19.24
N THR A 145 24.78 3.24 20.55
CA THR A 145 25.59 3.94 21.57
C THR A 145 26.51 2.95 22.25
N ASP A 146 27.75 3.34 22.51
CA ASP A 146 28.78 2.52 23.20
C ASP A 146 28.96 1.11 22.60
N ASP A 147 28.75 0.98 21.28
CA ASP A 147 28.81 -0.27 20.49
C ASP A 147 27.86 -1.40 20.95
N LEU A 148 26.98 -1.14 21.92
CA LEU A 148 26.18 -2.15 22.62
C LEU A 148 24.70 -1.77 22.74
N GLU A 149 24.39 -0.51 23.06
CA GLU A 149 23.03 -0.03 23.30
C GLU A 149 22.36 0.40 22.00
N LEU A 150 21.10 0.03 21.83
CA LEU A 150 20.29 0.28 20.65
C LEU A 150 19.14 1.22 21.02
N SER A 151 19.01 2.31 20.27
CA SER A 151 17.92 3.28 20.45
C SER A 151 17.22 3.58 19.13
N PRO A 152 15.88 3.74 19.13
CA PRO A 152 15.14 4.05 17.91
C PRO A 152 15.36 5.50 17.48
N MET A 153 15.53 5.72 16.17
CA MET A 153 15.53 7.06 15.55
C MET A 153 14.18 7.38 14.93
N ASN A 154 13.99 8.63 14.50
CA ASN A 154 12.73 9.08 13.90
C ASN A 154 12.29 8.23 12.69
N LEU A 155 13.23 7.85 11.82
CA LEU A 155 12.92 7.00 10.67
C LEU A 155 12.48 5.59 11.08
N GLY A 156 13.13 5.00 12.10
CA GLY A 156 12.75 3.71 12.65
C GLY A 156 11.38 3.73 13.31
N MET A 157 11.07 4.80 14.05
CA MET A 157 9.75 5.03 14.64
C MET A 157 8.65 5.14 13.57
N ILE A 158 8.90 5.88 12.48
CA ILE A 158 7.96 5.99 11.36
C ILE A 158 7.75 4.63 10.68
N ALA A 159 8.83 3.89 10.41
CA ALA A 159 8.76 2.56 9.79
C ALA A 159 7.92 1.59 10.62
N ALA A 160 8.17 1.52 11.94
CA ALA A 160 7.46 0.64 12.85
C ALA A 160 5.99 1.04 13.02
N PHE A 161 5.70 2.34 13.17
CA PHE A 161 4.35 2.84 13.40
C PHE A 161 3.41 2.58 12.22
N TYR A 162 3.88 2.81 10.99
CA TYR A 162 3.08 2.63 9.78
C TYR A 162 3.18 1.24 9.16
N TYR A 163 3.99 0.35 9.75
CA TYR A 163 4.26 -0.98 9.23
C TYR A 163 4.76 -0.95 7.78
N ILE A 164 5.83 -0.17 7.58
CA ILE A 164 6.51 0.06 6.30
C ILE A 164 7.92 -0.53 6.39
N ARG A 165 8.41 -1.15 5.31
CA ARG A 165 9.78 -1.69 5.31
C ARG A 165 10.83 -0.59 5.43
N TYR A 166 11.89 -0.86 6.19
CA TYR A 166 12.94 0.13 6.47
C TYR A 166 13.61 0.66 5.18
N THR A 167 13.77 -0.20 4.16
CA THR A 167 14.31 0.18 2.85
C THR A 167 13.45 1.20 2.10
N THR A 168 12.12 1.14 2.27
CA THR A 168 11.20 2.14 1.71
C THR A 168 11.42 3.50 2.38
N ILE A 169 11.60 3.51 3.71
CA ILE A 169 11.84 4.75 4.47
C ILE A 169 13.23 5.32 4.18
N GLU A 170 14.24 4.47 4.01
CA GLU A 170 15.56 4.87 3.54
C GLU A 170 15.48 5.56 2.17
N LEU A 171 14.78 4.96 1.21
CA LEU A 171 14.56 5.55 -0.10
C LEU A 171 13.88 6.92 0.01
N PHE A 172 12.90 7.07 0.89
CA PHE A 172 12.23 8.35 1.14
C PHE A 172 13.18 9.38 1.75
N ALA A 173 13.98 9.00 2.75
CA ALA A 173 14.93 9.88 3.40
C ALA A 173 16.04 10.38 2.45
N CYS A 174 16.48 9.53 1.50
CA CYS A 174 17.48 9.90 0.50
C CYS A 174 16.91 10.73 -0.66
N SER A 175 15.64 10.52 -1.01
CA SER A 175 15.06 11.07 -2.25
C SER A 175 14.19 12.31 -2.04
N VAL A 176 13.59 12.48 -0.86
CA VAL A 176 12.72 13.62 -0.57
C VAL A 176 13.54 14.83 -0.15
N THR A 177 13.37 15.94 -0.87
CA THR A 177 14.00 17.24 -0.59
C THR A 177 12.95 18.33 -0.37
N ALA A 178 13.33 19.44 0.29
CA ALA A 178 12.42 20.56 0.55
C ALA A 178 11.79 21.18 -0.70
N THR A 179 12.38 20.98 -1.88
CA THR A 179 11.89 21.48 -3.18
C THR A 179 11.15 20.42 -3.99
N SER A 180 10.97 19.22 -3.45
CA SER A 180 10.33 18.10 -4.14
C SER A 180 8.88 18.41 -4.46
N LYS A 181 8.55 18.40 -5.75
CA LYS A 181 7.19 18.61 -6.26
C LYS A 181 6.45 17.28 -6.35
N LEU A 182 5.13 17.34 -6.52
CA LEU A 182 4.25 16.17 -6.62
C LEU A 182 4.73 15.10 -7.61
N LYS A 183 5.27 15.50 -8.78
CA LYS A 183 5.83 14.55 -9.76
C LYS A 183 6.95 13.71 -9.15
N ALA A 184 7.90 14.35 -8.47
CA ALA A 184 9.02 13.67 -7.84
C ALA A 184 8.53 12.77 -6.68
N LEU A 185 7.56 13.23 -5.90
CA LEU A 185 6.95 12.42 -4.84
C LEU A 185 6.26 11.17 -5.39
N LEU A 186 5.61 11.27 -6.55
CA LEU A 186 5.00 10.12 -7.23
C LEU A 186 6.05 9.14 -7.75
N ASP A 187 7.15 9.63 -8.34
CA ASP A 187 8.28 8.80 -8.76
C ASP A 187 8.87 8.03 -7.56
N ILE A 188 9.08 8.72 -6.44
CA ILE A 188 9.60 8.15 -5.19
C ILE A 188 8.64 7.10 -4.62
N LEU A 189 7.34 7.40 -4.58
CA LEU A 189 6.32 6.45 -4.11
C LEU A 189 6.31 5.20 -4.99
N ALA A 190 6.29 5.36 -6.32
CA ALA A 190 6.25 4.24 -7.24
C ALA A 190 7.51 3.35 -7.16
N ALA A 191 8.64 3.92 -6.76
CA ALA A 191 9.89 3.20 -6.52
C ALA A 191 9.98 2.52 -5.15
N SER A 192 8.98 2.71 -4.27
CA SER A 192 8.99 2.07 -2.96
C SER A 192 9.00 0.54 -3.09
N SER A 193 9.78 -0.09 -2.22
CA SER A 193 9.92 -1.55 -2.22
C SER A 193 8.58 -2.23 -1.91
N GLU A 194 7.56 -1.52 -1.36
CA GLU A 194 6.30 -2.15 -0.90
C GLU A 194 5.55 -2.82 -2.04
N PHE A 195 5.86 -2.41 -3.27
CA PHE A 195 5.27 -2.93 -4.48
C PHE A 195 6.02 -4.11 -5.09
N ASP A 196 7.12 -4.59 -4.48
CA ASP A 196 7.93 -5.73 -5.00
C ASP A 196 7.13 -7.03 -5.11
N THR A 197 6.03 -7.16 -4.36
CA THR A 197 5.10 -8.30 -4.45
C THR A 197 4.28 -8.32 -5.75
N LEU A 198 4.19 -7.19 -6.46
CA LEU A 198 3.51 -7.09 -7.73
C LEU A 198 4.37 -7.68 -8.85
N SER A 199 3.72 -8.23 -9.86
CA SER A 199 4.38 -8.74 -11.07
C SER A 199 3.77 -8.13 -12.32
N VAL A 200 4.59 -7.99 -13.36
CA VAL A 200 4.13 -7.63 -14.71
C VAL A 200 3.84 -8.93 -15.47
N ARG A 201 2.58 -9.15 -15.84
CA ARG A 201 2.17 -10.38 -16.54
C ARG A 201 2.53 -10.30 -18.02
N PHE A 202 2.61 -11.45 -18.69
CA PHE A 202 2.93 -11.51 -20.11
C PHE A 202 1.96 -10.66 -20.96
N GLY A 203 2.52 -9.78 -21.80
CA GLY A 203 1.76 -8.89 -22.66
C GLY A 203 1.18 -7.65 -21.98
N GLU A 204 1.34 -7.48 -20.65
CA GLU A 204 0.95 -6.25 -19.95
C GLU A 204 1.83 -5.06 -20.32
N ASP A 205 3.10 -5.30 -20.67
CA ASP A 205 4.06 -4.30 -21.13
C ASP A 205 3.50 -3.43 -22.27
N ARG A 206 2.90 -4.06 -23.29
CA ARG A 206 2.28 -3.36 -24.43
C ARG A 206 1.03 -2.57 -24.04
N VAL A 207 0.31 -3.04 -23.03
CA VAL A 207 -0.88 -2.35 -22.52
C VAL A 207 -0.46 -1.13 -21.71
N LEU A 208 0.52 -1.29 -20.83
CA LEU A 208 1.11 -0.20 -20.04
C LEU A 208 1.71 0.88 -20.93
N GLU A 209 2.42 0.51 -21.99
CA GLU A 209 2.95 1.46 -22.97
C GLU A 209 1.84 2.30 -23.63
N LYS A 210 0.73 1.65 -24.04
CA LYS A 210 -0.42 2.37 -24.63
C LYS A 210 -1.09 3.31 -23.64
N LEU A 211 -1.18 2.92 -22.37
CA LEU A 211 -1.76 3.75 -21.32
C LEU A 211 -0.84 4.95 -20.99
N ALA A 212 0.47 4.73 -20.96
CA ALA A 212 1.47 5.74 -20.62
C ALA A 212 1.46 6.96 -21.59
N LYS A 213 1.08 6.76 -22.86
CA LYS A 213 1.04 7.83 -23.88
C LYS A 213 0.06 8.97 -23.57
N HIS A 214 -0.93 8.73 -22.72
CA HIS A 214 -2.00 9.70 -22.42
C HIS A 214 -1.93 10.23 -20.98
N LEU A 215 -0.83 9.99 -20.29
CA LEU A 215 -0.65 10.42 -18.90
C LEU A 215 -0.15 11.86 -18.81
N LEU A 216 -0.47 12.52 -17.70
CA LEU A 216 -0.06 13.89 -17.40
C LEU A 216 1.47 13.99 -17.24
N TRP A 217 2.08 13.01 -16.58
CA TRP A 217 3.53 12.92 -16.47
C TRP A 217 4.05 11.72 -17.27
N PRO A 218 4.95 11.95 -18.25
CA PRO A 218 5.48 10.85 -19.04
C PRO A 218 6.33 9.93 -18.16
N VAL A 219 6.07 8.62 -18.27
CA VAL A 219 6.80 7.58 -17.55
C VAL A 219 7.76 6.90 -18.53
N ALA A 220 9.05 6.86 -18.16
CA ALA A 220 10.08 6.27 -18.99
C ALA A 220 10.02 4.73 -18.99
N PRO A 221 10.41 4.07 -20.11
CA PRO A 221 10.60 2.62 -20.14
C PRO A 221 11.74 2.16 -19.20
N PRO A 222 11.78 0.88 -18.79
CA PRO A 222 11.05 -0.25 -19.38
C PRO A 222 9.70 -0.56 -18.71
N TYR A 223 8.66 -0.81 -19.52
CA TYR A 223 7.31 -1.20 -19.06
C TYR A 223 7.23 -2.63 -18.47
N THR A 224 8.36 -3.33 -18.40
CA THR A 224 8.51 -4.60 -17.67
C THR A 224 8.83 -4.37 -16.20
N ALA A 225 9.23 -3.16 -15.81
CA ALA A 225 9.57 -2.85 -14.43
C ALA A 225 8.32 -2.56 -13.58
N ILE A 226 8.35 -3.01 -12.32
CA ILE A 226 7.23 -2.90 -11.38
C ILE A 226 6.94 -1.43 -11.03
N HIS A 227 7.98 -0.64 -10.74
CA HIS A 227 7.82 0.78 -10.42
C HIS A 227 7.14 1.56 -11.56
N VAL A 228 7.43 1.23 -12.83
CA VAL A 228 6.75 1.83 -14.00
C VAL A 228 5.27 1.46 -14.03
N LYS A 229 4.94 0.18 -13.75
CA LYS A 229 3.55 -0.29 -13.66
C LYS A 229 2.79 0.46 -12.56
N VAL A 230 3.37 0.58 -11.36
CA VAL A 230 2.77 1.31 -10.24
C VAL A 230 2.53 2.77 -10.61
N HIS A 231 3.55 3.42 -11.18
CA HIS A 231 3.46 4.82 -11.60
C HIS A 231 2.30 5.04 -12.59
N VAL A 232 2.22 4.22 -13.65
CA VAL A 232 1.14 4.30 -14.65
C VAL A 232 -0.23 4.11 -14.02
N LEU A 233 -0.39 3.10 -13.16
CA LEU A 233 -1.68 2.81 -12.51
C LEU A 233 -2.13 3.93 -11.58
N LEU A 234 -1.21 4.52 -10.81
CA LEU A 234 -1.51 5.66 -9.93
C LEU A 234 -1.95 6.90 -10.73
N GLN A 235 -1.28 7.22 -11.84
CA GLN A 235 -1.70 8.36 -12.67
C GLN A 235 -3.07 8.14 -13.32
N ILE A 236 -3.39 6.90 -13.72
CA ILE A 236 -4.72 6.56 -14.23
C ILE A 236 -5.78 6.73 -13.14
N HIS A 237 -5.44 6.36 -11.90
CA HIS A 237 -6.30 6.56 -10.75
C HIS A 237 -6.58 8.05 -10.50
N PHE A 238 -5.54 8.90 -10.48
CA PHE A 238 -5.71 10.34 -10.32
C PHE A 238 -6.50 11.00 -11.46
N SER A 239 -6.48 10.39 -12.65
CA SER A 239 -7.24 10.83 -13.81
C SER A 239 -8.66 10.23 -13.87
N ARG A 240 -9.03 9.36 -12.91
CA ARG A 240 -10.29 8.62 -12.86
C ARG A 240 -10.64 7.81 -14.10
N GLN A 241 -9.62 7.40 -14.87
CA GLN A 241 -9.81 6.65 -16.10
C GLN A 241 -9.84 5.14 -15.84
N HIS A 242 -10.53 4.72 -14.77
CA HIS A 242 -10.58 3.31 -14.36
C HIS A 242 -11.16 2.41 -15.46
N ASP A 243 -12.05 2.92 -16.31
CA ASP A 243 -12.66 2.14 -17.39
C ASP A 243 -11.67 1.67 -18.45
N ARG A 244 -10.51 2.31 -18.57
CA ARG A 244 -9.43 1.90 -19.48
C ARG A 244 -8.64 0.69 -18.96
N LEU A 245 -8.79 0.35 -17.68
CA LEU A 245 -8.06 -0.73 -17.04
C LEU A 245 -8.76 -2.08 -17.25
N SER A 246 -7.98 -3.09 -17.58
CA SER A 246 -8.46 -4.47 -17.55
C SER A 246 -8.82 -4.88 -16.11
N PRO A 247 -9.70 -5.87 -15.89
CA PRO A 247 -10.05 -6.33 -14.54
C PRO A 247 -8.85 -6.73 -13.68
N TYR A 248 -7.78 -7.28 -14.29
CA TYR A 248 -6.54 -7.64 -13.59
C TYR A 248 -5.74 -6.40 -13.16
N LEU A 249 -5.61 -5.39 -14.03
CA LEU A 249 -4.94 -4.13 -13.68
C LEU A 249 -5.74 -3.34 -12.64
N LYS A 250 -7.08 -3.44 -12.63
CA LYS A 250 -7.92 -2.88 -11.57
C LYS A 250 -7.65 -3.56 -10.22
N GLN A 251 -7.45 -4.87 -10.22
CA GLN A 251 -7.09 -5.61 -9.00
C GLN A 251 -5.72 -5.16 -8.48
N ASP A 252 -4.73 -5.04 -9.38
CA ASP A 252 -3.39 -4.56 -9.00
C ASP A 252 -3.45 -3.12 -8.49
N LEU A 253 -4.24 -2.24 -9.13
CA LEU A 253 -4.46 -0.87 -8.65
C LEU A 253 -5.07 -0.85 -7.25
N ASN A 254 -6.07 -1.68 -6.96
CA ASN A 254 -6.66 -1.74 -5.62
C ASN A 254 -5.64 -2.19 -4.56
N ALA A 255 -4.77 -3.15 -4.88
CA ALA A 255 -3.69 -3.56 -3.99
C ALA A 255 -2.68 -2.42 -3.76
N ILE A 256 -2.34 -1.67 -4.83
CA ILE A 256 -1.48 -0.48 -4.72
C ILE A 256 -2.13 0.55 -3.80
N LEU A 257 -3.41 0.89 -3.99
CA LEU A 257 -4.10 1.91 -3.22
C LEU A 257 -4.21 1.56 -1.73
N GLN A 258 -4.42 0.28 -1.39
CA GLN A 258 -4.41 -0.18 0.00
C GLN A 258 -3.05 0.06 0.67
N THR A 259 -1.95 -0.18 -0.05
CA THR A 259 -0.61 0.10 0.45
C THR A 259 -0.31 1.60 0.48
N CYS A 260 -0.71 2.35 -0.54
CA CYS A 260 -0.53 3.80 -0.58
C CYS A 260 -1.27 4.51 0.56
N GLY A 261 -2.41 4.01 1.05
CA GLY A 261 -3.08 4.58 2.21
C GLY A 261 -2.21 4.59 3.48
N ARG A 262 -1.30 3.62 3.63
CA ARG A 262 -0.30 3.59 4.72
C ARG A 262 0.91 4.47 4.44
N LEU A 263 1.38 4.51 3.18
CA LEU A 263 2.54 5.30 2.77
C LEU A 263 2.26 6.80 2.69
N LEU A 264 1.02 7.17 2.39
CA LEU A 264 0.57 8.53 2.23
C LEU A 264 -0.64 8.74 3.12
N HIS A 265 -0.42 9.26 4.32
CA HIS A 265 -1.45 9.92 5.14
C HIS A 265 -2.01 11.20 4.48
N ALA A 266 -2.02 11.27 3.15
CA ALA A 266 -2.48 12.38 2.36
C ALA A 266 -3.83 12.03 1.71
N LEU A 267 -4.85 12.81 2.02
CA LEU A 267 -6.22 12.77 1.47
C LEU A 267 -6.30 12.59 -0.07
N MET A 268 -5.24 12.93 -0.80
CA MET A 268 -5.19 12.86 -2.26
C MET A 268 -5.31 11.45 -2.85
N VAL A 269 -4.67 10.45 -2.23
CA VAL A 269 -4.73 9.07 -2.73
C VAL A 269 -6.08 8.45 -2.44
N THR A 270 -6.71 8.81 -1.31
CA THR A 270 -7.99 8.23 -0.91
C THR A 270 -9.13 8.68 -1.82
N GLN A 271 -9.10 9.92 -2.32
CA GLN A 271 -10.17 10.48 -3.16
C GLN A 271 -9.93 10.33 -4.68
N GLY A 272 -8.71 9.96 -5.10
CA GLY A 272 -8.34 9.80 -6.51
C GLY A 272 -8.50 11.09 -7.33
N VAL A 273 -8.15 12.24 -6.74
CA VAL A 273 -8.24 13.57 -7.36
C VAL A 273 -6.86 14.24 -7.31
N GLY A 274 -6.38 14.74 -8.45
CA GLY A 274 -5.12 15.50 -8.52
C GLY A 274 -5.21 16.89 -7.87
N VAL A 275 -4.08 17.50 -7.49
CA VAL A 275 -4.03 18.80 -6.74
C VAL A 275 -4.76 19.93 -7.44
N ASN A 276 -4.73 19.95 -8.78
CA ASN A 276 -5.30 21.03 -9.58
C ASN A 276 -6.74 20.76 -10.03
N ALA A 277 -7.32 19.64 -9.60
CA ALA A 277 -8.68 19.28 -9.96
C ALA A 277 -9.68 19.86 -8.96
N SER A 278 -10.88 20.20 -9.43
CA SER A 278 -11.91 20.82 -8.59
C SER A 278 -12.25 19.94 -7.37
N PRO A 279 -12.37 20.51 -6.16
CA PRO A 279 -12.79 19.78 -4.96
C PRO A 279 -14.13 19.05 -5.14
N LEU A 280 -15.01 19.58 -5.99
CA LEU A 280 -16.31 19.00 -6.32
C LEU A 280 -16.20 17.62 -6.98
N LEU A 281 -15.05 17.30 -7.61
CA LEU A 281 -14.84 15.96 -8.13
C LEU A 281 -14.77 14.92 -7.01
N GLN A 282 -14.48 15.27 -5.76
CA GLN A 282 -14.50 14.31 -4.66
C GLN A 282 -15.89 13.73 -4.41
N ILE A 283 -16.95 14.47 -4.76
CA ILE A 283 -18.34 14.07 -4.54
C ILE A 283 -18.69 12.87 -5.43
N PRO A 284 -19.36 11.83 -4.89
CA PRO A 284 -19.82 10.69 -5.68
C PRO A 284 -20.65 11.12 -6.91
N HIS A 285 -20.45 10.42 -8.02
CA HIS A 285 -21.17 10.64 -9.30
C HIS A 285 -20.88 11.96 -10.03
N PHE A 286 -20.03 12.84 -9.48
CA PHE A 286 -19.63 14.06 -10.17
C PHE A 286 -18.65 13.73 -11.30
N THR A 287 -19.03 14.13 -12.51
CA THR A 287 -18.23 14.01 -13.73
C THR A 287 -17.69 15.39 -14.14
N PRO A 288 -16.63 15.45 -14.98
CA PRO A 288 -16.12 16.73 -15.46
C PRO A 288 -17.21 17.64 -16.07
N SER A 289 -18.19 17.07 -16.79
CA SER A 289 -19.30 17.85 -17.38
C SER A 289 -20.24 18.47 -16.34
N VAL A 290 -20.43 17.83 -15.19
CA VAL A 290 -21.24 18.38 -14.09
C VAL A 290 -20.48 19.53 -13.44
N VAL A 291 -19.17 19.40 -13.24
CA VAL A 291 -18.31 20.47 -12.73
C VAL A 291 -18.28 21.66 -13.70
N ASP A 292 -18.25 21.43 -15.01
CA ASP A 292 -18.30 22.51 -16.00
C ASP A 292 -19.65 23.23 -16.00
N SER A 293 -20.76 22.50 -15.75
CA SER A 293 -22.09 23.08 -15.60
C SER A 293 -22.18 23.96 -14.35
N ILE A 294 -21.56 23.52 -13.25
CA ILE A 294 -21.48 24.30 -12.00
C ILE A 294 -20.60 25.54 -12.19
N LYS A 295 -19.46 25.43 -12.88
CA LYS A 295 -18.62 26.59 -13.21
C LYS A 295 -19.36 27.60 -14.09
N ALA A 296 -20.14 27.12 -15.07
CA ALA A 296 -20.98 27.98 -15.89
C ALA A 296 -22.04 28.69 -15.05
N HIS A 297 -22.66 27.99 -14.09
CA HIS A 297 -23.58 28.60 -13.14
C HIS A 297 -22.89 29.67 -12.27
N ASN A 298 -21.75 29.35 -11.66
CA ASN A 298 -20.97 30.29 -10.83
C ASN A 298 -20.60 31.56 -11.61
N SER A 299 -20.32 31.46 -12.91
CA SER A 299 -20.03 32.63 -13.75
C SER A 299 -21.24 33.53 -14.05
N THR A 300 -22.45 33.05 -13.78
CA THR A 300 -23.72 33.76 -13.99
C THR A 300 -24.41 34.18 -12.69
N CYS A 301 -23.86 33.79 -11.53
CA CYS A 301 -24.40 34.14 -10.23
C CYS A 301 -24.02 35.59 -9.86
N GLU A 302 -25.01 36.37 -9.43
CA GLU A 302 -24.80 37.72 -8.87
C GLU A 302 -24.63 37.70 -7.34
N ASN A 303 -25.08 36.62 -6.68
CA ASN A 303 -24.97 36.41 -5.24
C ASN A 303 -23.87 35.40 -4.91
N ASP A 304 -22.95 35.79 -4.02
CA ASP A 304 -21.85 34.93 -3.56
C ASP A 304 -22.35 33.66 -2.81
N GLN A 305 -23.57 33.68 -2.26
CA GLN A 305 -24.16 32.53 -1.55
C GLN A 305 -24.61 31.39 -2.46
N ASP A 306 -24.77 31.66 -3.76
CA ASP A 306 -25.18 30.67 -4.77
C ASP A 306 -23.97 30.06 -5.51
N VAL A 307 -22.75 30.50 -5.19
CA VAL A 307 -21.51 29.99 -5.80
C VAL A 307 -21.13 28.66 -5.15
N ILE A 308 -20.83 27.66 -5.97
CA ILE A 308 -20.50 26.30 -5.52
C ILE A 308 -19.06 25.97 -5.90
N ASP A 309 -18.14 26.00 -4.93
CA ASP A 309 -16.73 25.64 -5.16
C ASP A 309 -16.29 24.45 -4.30
N THR A 310 -16.93 24.23 -3.16
CA THR A 310 -16.64 23.16 -2.21
C THR A 310 -17.85 22.23 -1.97
N PRO A 311 -17.62 21.01 -1.43
CA PRO A 311 -18.72 20.11 -1.07
C PRO A 311 -19.66 20.65 0.01
N LEU A 312 -19.22 21.61 0.84
CA LEU A 312 -20.04 22.25 1.88
C LEU A 312 -21.01 23.26 1.28
N ASP A 313 -20.58 24.01 0.25
CA ASP A 313 -21.42 25.01 -0.42
C ASP A 313 -22.68 24.36 -1.02
N LEU A 314 -22.59 23.10 -1.43
CA LEU A 314 -23.72 22.30 -1.91
C LEU A 314 -24.83 22.10 -0.88
N LEU A 315 -24.50 22.12 0.41
CA LEU A 315 -25.46 22.03 1.51
C LEU A 315 -26.15 23.38 1.76
N SER A 316 -25.44 24.49 1.60
CA SER A 316 -25.96 25.84 1.86
C SER A 316 -26.77 26.42 0.69
N VAL A 317 -26.57 25.92 -0.53
CA VAL A 317 -27.30 26.37 -1.73
C VAL A 317 -28.77 25.98 -1.67
N ASP A 318 -29.64 26.88 -2.17
CA ASP A 318 -31.07 26.67 -2.27
C ASP A 318 -31.45 25.39 -3.04
N ASP A 319 -32.49 24.70 -2.54
CA ASP A 319 -33.00 23.46 -3.15
C ASP A 319 -33.40 23.64 -4.63
N SER A 320 -33.83 24.83 -5.01
CA SER A 320 -34.22 25.16 -6.39
C SER A 320 -33.02 25.14 -7.35
N VAL A 321 -31.87 25.67 -6.91
CA VAL A 321 -30.60 25.67 -7.64
C VAL A 321 -30.02 24.27 -7.65
N ARG A 322 -30.04 23.57 -6.51
CA ARG A 322 -29.56 22.18 -6.38
C ARG A 322 -30.30 21.25 -7.34
N THR A 323 -31.63 21.36 -7.42
CA THR A 323 -32.45 20.51 -8.30
C THR A 323 -32.23 20.82 -9.80
N LYS A 324 -31.89 22.07 -10.11
CA LYS A 324 -31.61 22.51 -11.49
C LYS A 324 -30.24 22.04 -11.98
N LEU A 325 -29.24 22.05 -11.11
CA LEU A 325 -27.86 21.65 -11.42
C LEU A 325 -27.65 20.12 -11.32
N LEU A 326 -28.27 19.48 -10.32
CA LEU A 326 -28.09 18.05 -10.03
C LEU A 326 -29.30 17.23 -10.51
N THR A 327 -29.31 16.87 -11.79
CA THR A 327 -30.34 16.02 -12.39
C THR A 327 -30.06 14.54 -12.18
N PHE A 328 -29.82 14.13 -10.93
CA PHE A 328 -29.52 12.74 -10.58
C PHE A 328 -30.75 11.98 -10.06
N SER A 329 -30.73 10.65 -10.18
CA SER A 329 -31.74 9.77 -9.57
C SER A 329 -31.73 9.88 -8.04
N PRO A 330 -32.86 9.65 -7.34
CA PRO A 330 -32.94 9.76 -5.88
C PRO A 330 -31.87 8.98 -5.11
N SER A 331 -31.51 7.77 -5.57
CA SER A 331 -30.44 6.96 -4.96
C SER A 331 -29.07 7.65 -5.01
N LYS A 332 -28.74 8.32 -6.13
CA LYS A 332 -27.47 9.02 -6.29
C LYS A 332 -27.44 10.32 -5.49
N MET A 333 -28.60 10.98 -5.38
CA MET A 333 -28.75 12.16 -4.52
C MET A 333 -28.55 11.80 -3.04
N ALA A 334 -28.99 10.62 -2.60
CA ALA A 334 -28.71 10.12 -1.26
C ALA A 334 -27.21 9.90 -1.01
N ASP A 335 -26.48 9.32 -1.97
CA ASP A 335 -25.02 9.15 -1.87
C ASP A 335 -24.28 10.50 -1.77
N ILE A 336 -24.71 11.49 -2.56
CA ILE A 336 -24.14 12.86 -2.54
C ILE A 336 -24.39 13.52 -1.19
N ALA A 337 -25.63 13.46 -0.68
CA ALA A 337 -25.98 14.02 0.61
C ALA A 337 -25.20 13.36 1.76
N ALA A 338 -25.05 12.04 1.72
CA ALA A 338 -24.25 11.30 2.71
C ALA A 338 -22.79 11.78 2.71
N PHE A 339 -22.20 11.97 1.53
CA PHE A 339 -20.83 12.49 1.41
C PHE A 339 -20.70 13.91 1.97
N CYS A 340 -21.55 14.84 1.53
CA CYS A 340 -21.50 16.24 1.97
C CYS A 340 -21.72 16.37 3.49
N ASN A 341 -22.64 15.61 4.07
CA ASN A 341 -22.87 15.61 5.52
C ASN A 341 -21.70 15.01 6.32
N SER A 342 -20.95 14.08 5.73
CA SER A 342 -19.74 13.51 6.33
C SER A 342 -18.48 14.34 6.08
N TYR A 343 -18.59 15.38 5.23
CA TYR A 343 -17.47 16.24 4.91
C TYR A 343 -17.13 17.10 6.12
N PRO A 344 -15.85 17.15 6.56
CA PRO A 344 -15.49 17.83 7.78
C PRO A 344 -15.68 19.35 7.62
N ASP A 345 -16.50 19.92 8.50
CA ASP A 345 -16.61 21.37 8.71
C ASP A 345 -15.99 21.69 10.08
N VAL A 346 -14.81 22.31 10.06
CA VAL A 346 -14.01 22.55 11.26
C VAL A 346 -13.62 24.02 11.31
N SER A 347 -14.18 24.74 12.29
CA SER A 347 -13.75 26.09 12.65
C SER A 347 -12.55 26.02 13.59
N ILE A 348 -11.44 26.68 13.22
CA ILE A 348 -10.23 26.75 14.03
C ILE A 348 -10.14 28.16 14.61
N GLU A 349 -10.15 28.26 15.93
CA GLU A 349 -9.77 29.47 16.67
C GLU A 349 -8.35 29.26 17.20
N ILE A 350 -7.49 30.27 17.05
CA ILE A 350 -6.08 30.19 17.46
C ILE A 350 -5.83 31.28 18.50
N GLN A 351 -5.34 30.90 19.68
CA GLN A 351 -4.96 31.81 20.75
C GLN A 351 -3.49 31.61 21.11
N VAL A 352 -2.74 32.71 21.19
CA VAL A 352 -1.34 32.70 21.63
C VAL A 352 -1.32 33.03 23.11
N ASP A 353 -0.69 32.18 23.91
CA ASP A 353 -0.52 32.44 25.34
C ASP A 353 0.46 33.60 25.55
N ASN A 354 0.02 34.64 26.27
CA ASN A 354 0.80 35.84 26.64
C ASN A 354 1.53 36.52 25.46
N PRO A 355 0.80 37.05 24.46
CA PRO A 355 1.40 37.60 23.24
C PRO A 355 2.32 38.81 23.49
N ASP A 356 2.14 39.50 24.61
CA ASP A 356 2.89 40.71 24.96
C ASP A 356 4.21 40.44 25.70
N ASP A 357 4.46 39.19 26.14
CA ASP A 357 5.62 38.80 26.97
C ASP A 357 6.43 37.67 26.31
N ILE A 358 6.73 37.83 25.01
CA ILE A 358 7.51 36.86 24.22
C ILE A 358 8.85 37.50 23.82
N ALA A 359 9.95 36.90 24.26
CA ALA A 359 11.31 37.26 23.82
C ALA A 359 11.88 36.24 22.82
N ALA A 360 12.94 36.63 22.12
CA ALA A 360 13.63 35.75 21.18
C ALA A 360 14.28 34.57 21.92
N GLY A 361 13.79 33.35 21.68
CA GLY A 361 14.26 32.13 22.32
C GLY A 361 13.25 31.48 23.26
N ASP A 362 12.13 32.16 23.55
CA ASP A 362 11.08 31.61 24.39
C ASP A 362 10.24 30.55 23.66
N VAL A 363 9.76 29.57 24.43
CA VAL A 363 8.83 28.55 23.95
C VAL A 363 7.42 29.14 23.99
N VAL A 364 6.84 29.39 22.81
CA VAL A 364 5.48 29.92 22.68
C VAL A 364 4.49 28.77 22.58
N SER A 365 3.43 28.83 23.39
CA SER A 365 2.30 27.90 23.30
C SER A 365 1.18 28.55 22.49
N VAL A 366 0.64 27.80 21.53
CA VAL A 366 -0.49 28.19 20.70
C VAL A 366 -1.59 27.18 20.93
N GLN A 367 -2.75 27.65 21.37
CA GLN A 367 -3.93 26.83 21.65
C GLN A 367 -4.98 26.98 20.54
#